data_AF-A0A934X0G5-F1
#
_entry.id   AF-A0A934X0G5-F1
#
_cell.length_a   1.000
_cell.length_b   1.000
_cell.length_c   1.000
_cell.angle_alpha   90.00
_cell.angle_beta   90.00
_cell.angle_gamma   90.00
#
_symmetry.space_group_name_H-M   'P 1'
#
loop_
_entity.id
_entity.type
_entity.pdbx_description
1 polymer ?
#
loop_
_entity_poly.entity_id
_entity_poly.type
_entity_poly.pdbx_seq_one_letter_code
_entity_poly.pdbx_strand_id
1 'polypeptide(L)'
;MLYTVALYAMPQRKMSTKKRKNYTNSTLLFCLVGLFIPGLTIYVILGAQLIIEKLGVKCHFIWPILWTIAAIGAIVTPLIFVRLMNSKLKTGYNYPNNKILNFNIIELTFIQCALGAFFSNAHTLCYGNGGQNGLEYIFTGWLALPLIIIFSLIFDKLRANKIKEIKLNR
;
A
#
# COMPACT_ATOMS: atom_id res chain seq x y z
N MET A 1 -24.89 28.86 -49.98
CA MET A 1 -25.45 28.06 -48.87
C MET A 1 -24.67 26.75 -48.81
N LEU A 2 -23.41 26.64 -48.40
CA LEU A 2 -22.71 27.13 -47.21
C LEU A 2 -23.44 26.80 -45.92
N TYR A 3 -23.15 25.61 -45.38
CA TYR A 3 -22.70 25.32 -44.01
C TYR A 3 -23.14 23.91 -43.58
N THR A 4 -22.52 22.92 -44.20
CA THR A 4 -22.35 21.57 -43.65
C THR A 4 -20.85 21.30 -43.68
N VAL A 5 -20.33 20.59 -42.68
CA VAL A 5 -18.91 20.29 -42.45
C VAL A 5 -18.13 21.36 -41.66
N ALA A 6 -18.59 21.62 -40.44
CA ALA A 6 -17.76 22.20 -39.37
C ALA A 6 -17.63 21.21 -38.18
N LEU A 7 -17.32 19.94 -38.48
CA LEU A 7 -17.18 18.88 -37.47
C LEU A 7 -15.88 18.06 -37.59
N TYR A 8 -14.91 18.52 -38.39
CA TYR A 8 -13.61 17.87 -38.51
C TYR A 8 -12.47 18.87 -38.31
N ALA A 9 -12.23 19.22 -37.05
CA ALA A 9 -10.91 19.60 -36.56
C ALA A 9 -10.95 19.64 -35.03
N MET A 10 -11.23 18.50 -34.39
CA MET A 10 -10.74 18.36 -33.01
C MET A 10 -9.21 18.26 -33.10
N PRO A 11 -8.45 19.23 -32.60
CA PRO A 11 -7.02 19.06 -32.47
C PRO A 11 -6.81 17.85 -31.58
N GLN A 12 -6.19 16.81 -32.13
CA GLN A 12 -5.57 15.73 -31.38
C GLN A 12 -4.66 16.41 -30.34
N ARG A 13 -5.14 16.53 -29.10
CA ARG A 13 -4.30 16.93 -27.97
C ARG A 13 -3.18 15.92 -27.95
N LYS A 14 -2.01 16.31 -28.50
CA LYS A 14 -0.75 15.63 -28.27
C LYS A 14 -0.69 15.41 -26.77
N MET A 15 -0.85 14.17 -26.33
CA MET A 15 -0.53 13.79 -24.96
C MET A 15 0.91 14.21 -24.80
N SER A 16 1.13 15.32 -24.09
CA SER A 16 2.47 15.74 -23.75
C SER A 16 3.16 14.55 -23.09
N THR A 17 4.45 14.39 -23.38
CA THR A 17 5.39 13.44 -22.78
C THR A 17 5.50 13.71 -21.28
N LYS A 18 4.39 13.54 -20.56
CA LYS A 18 4.29 13.69 -19.12
C LYS A 18 5.00 12.48 -18.54
N LYS A 19 6.24 12.72 -18.08
CA LYS A 19 7.13 11.80 -17.36
C LYS A 19 6.32 10.65 -16.77
N ARG A 20 6.50 9.43 -17.31
CA ARG A 20 5.79 8.23 -16.85
C ARG A 20 6.02 8.14 -15.34
N LYS A 21 4.97 8.37 -14.56
CA LYS A 21 5.11 8.41 -13.10
C LYS A 21 5.25 6.97 -12.62
N ASN A 22 6.47 6.52 -12.35
CA ASN A 22 6.72 5.15 -11.91
C ASN A 22 6.32 5.01 -10.44
N TYR A 23 5.49 4.02 -10.12
CA TYR A 23 5.10 3.72 -8.75
C TYR A 23 6.33 3.33 -7.94
N THR A 24 7.22 2.53 -8.55
CA THR A 24 8.48 2.09 -7.94
C THR A 24 9.33 3.26 -7.46
N ASN A 25 9.44 4.37 -8.19
CA ASN A 25 10.27 5.50 -7.73
C ASN A 25 9.74 6.12 -6.43
N SER A 26 8.41 6.26 -6.32
CA SER A 26 7.79 6.80 -5.10
C SER A 26 7.92 5.81 -3.94
N THR A 27 7.78 4.51 -4.24
CA THR A 27 7.93 3.44 -3.25
C THR A 27 9.37 3.29 -2.78
N LEU A 28 10.37 3.39 -3.66
CA LEU A 28 11.79 3.32 -3.27
C LEU A 28 12.17 4.47 -2.35
N LEU A 29 11.70 5.69 -2.63
CA LEU A 29 11.93 6.83 -1.72
C LEU A 29 11.29 6.58 -0.36
N PHE A 30 10.06 6.04 -0.34
CA PHE A 30 9.40 5.64 0.90
C PHE A 30 10.20 4.56 1.65
N CYS A 31 10.66 3.53 0.96
CA CYS A 31 11.44 2.45 1.57
C CYS A 31 12.79 2.93 2.10
N LEU A 32 13.45 3.87 1.40
CA LEU A 32 14.68 4.50 1.87
C LEU A 32 14.46 5.19 3.23
N VAL A 33 13.40 5.98 3.36
CA VAL A 33 13.03 6.62 4.63
C VAL A 33 12.61 5.57 5.67
N GLY A 34 11.86 4.56 5.25
CA GLY A 34 11.40 3.45 6.09
C GLY A 34 12.50 2.58 6.66
N LEU A 35 13.68 2.50 6.01
CA LEU A 35 14.86 1.83 6.58
C LEU A 35 15.35 2.51 7.86
N PHE A 36 15.28 3.84 7.92
CA PHE A 36 15.69 4.62 9.09
C PHE A 36 14.58 4.74 10.13
N ILE A 37 13.31 4.59 9.75
CA ILE A 37 12.15 4.71 10.64
C ILE A 37 11.18 3.53 10.48
N PRO A 38 11.64 2.28 10.68
CA PRO A 38 10.80 1.07 10.55
C PRO A 38 9.72 0.96 11.64
N GLY A 39 9.92 1.68 12.75
CA GLY A 39 9.07 1.62 13.93
C GLY A 39 7.80 2.49 13.87
N LEU A 40 7.64 3.35 12.86
CA LEU A 40 6.53 4.33 12.83
C LEU A 40 5.16 3.64 12.85
N THR A 41 5.03 2.56 12.10
CA THR A 41 3.84 1.72 11.96
C THR A 41 3.54 0.90 13.21
N ILE A 42 4.53 0.66 14.07
CA ILE A 42 4.34 -0.05 15.35
C ILE A 42 3.42 0.73 16.27
N TYR A 43 3.59 2.05 16.33
CA TYR A 43 2.71 2.91 17.12
C TYR A 43 1.25 2.82 16.67
N VAL A 44 1.00 2.61 15.37
CA VAL A 44 -0.36 2.39 14.85
C VAL A 44 -0.91 1.05 15.32
N ILE A 45 -0.10 0.00 15.29
CA ILE A 45 -0.49 -1.36 15.70
C ILE A 45 -0.77 -1.40 17.21
N LEU A 46 0.14 -0.87 18.03
CA LEU A 46 -0.03 -0.77 19.48
C LEU A 46 -1.19 0.17 19.85
N GLY A 47 -1.35 1.28 19.11
CA GLY A 47 -2.50 2.16 19.27
C GLY A 47 -3.82 1.43 19.03
N ALA A 48 -3.89 0.59 18.01
CA ALA A 48 -5.06 -0.25 17.74
C ALA A 48 -5.32 -1.26 18.87
N GLN A 49 -4.27 -1.90 19.40
CA GLN A 49 -4.39 -2.76 20.58
C GLN A 49 -5.02 -2.00 21.75
N LEU A 50 -4.45 -0.85 22.13
CA LEU A 50 -4.92 -0.05 23.26
C LEU A 50 -6.37 0.42 23.10
N ILE A 51 -6.79 0.76 21.88
CA ILE A 51 -8.18 1.13 21.60
C ILE A 51 -9.11 -0.06 21.84
N ILE A 52 -8.74 -1.25 21.38
CA ILE A 52 -9.56 -2.45 21.53
C ILE A 52 -9.59 -2.92 23.00
N GLU A 53 -8.51 -2.75 23.75
CA GLU A 53 -8.49 -2.98 25.20
C GLU A 53 -9.47 -2.07 25.95
N LYS A 54 -9.53 -0.78 25.56
CA LYS A 54 -10.51 0.17 26.11
C LYS A 54 -11.96 -0.21 25.79
N LEU A 55 -12.20 -1.02 24.76
CA LEU A 55 -13.51 -1.58 24.45
C LEU A 55 -13.84 -2.85 25.26
N GLY A 56 -12.96 -3.25 26.19
CA GLY A 56 -13.20 -4.36 27.14
C GLY A 56 -12.70 -5.73 26.66
N VAL A 57 -12.01 -5.80 25.53
CA VAL A 57 -11.41 -7.06 25.06
C VAL A 57 -10.09 -7.28 25.79
N LYS A 58 -9.86 -8.50 26.31
CA LYS A 58 -8.59 -8.83 26.97
C LYS A 58 -7.45 -8.89 25.97
N CYS A 59 -6.29 -8.32 26.31
CA CYS A 59 -5.10 -8.25 25.46
C CYS A 59 -4.77 -9.55 24.73
N HIS A 60 -4.80 -10.69 25.43
CA HIS A 60 -4.49 -12.00 24.86
C HIS A 60 -5.32 -12.36 23.61
N PHE A 61 -6.58 -11.92 23.54
CA PHE A 61 -7.46 -12.17 22.39
C PHE A 61 -7.30 -11.14 21.26
N ILE A 62 -6.73 -9.96 21.55
CA ILE A 62 -6.61 -8.87 20.59
C ILE A 62 -5.58 -9.20 19.53
N TRP A 63 -4.43 -9.75 19.92
CA TRP A 63 -3.34 -10.03 18.98
C TRP A 63 -3.71 -11.02 17.86
N PRO A 64 -4.33 -12.18 18.13
CA PRO A 64 -4.82 -13.06 17.06
C PRO A 64 -5.81 -12.37 16.11
N ILE A 65 -6.68 -11.51 16.64
CA ILE A 65 -7.62 -10.73 15.82
C ILE A 65 -6.86 -9.74 14.93
N LEU A 66 -5.93 -8.97 15.50
CA LEU A 66 -5.12 -8.00 14.75
C LEU A 66 -4.30 -8.69 13.66
N TRP A 67 -3.65 -9.82 13.95
CA TRP A 67 -2.89 -10.58 12.96
C TRP A 67 -3.77 -11.11 11.84
N THR A 68 -4.96 -11.63 12.18
CA THR A 68 -5.90 -12.14 11.18
C THR A 68 -6.38 -11.02 10.25
N ILE A 69 -6.82 -9.90 10.83
CA ILE A 69 -7.25 -8.72 10.06
C ILE A 69 -6.10 -8.19 9.20
N ALA A 70 -4.88 -8.13 9.75
CA ALA A 70 -3.72 -7.64 9.02
C ALA A 70 -3.32 -8.57 7.88
N ALA A 71 -3.35 -9.88 8.07
CA ALA A 71 -3.07 -10.85 7.03
C ALA A 71 -4.09 -10.74 5.87
N ILE A 72 -5.37 -10.60 6.19
CA ILE A 72 -6.41 -10.33 5.19
C ILE A 72 -6.13 -8.99 4.50
N GLY A 73 -5.80 -7.95 5.27
CA GLY A 73 -5.49 -6.60 4.78
C GLY A 73 -4.33 -6.57 3.80
N ALA A 74 -3.24 -7.29 4.07
CA ALA A 74 -2.05 -7.39 3.23
C ALA A 74 -2.31 -8.09 1.89
N ILE A 75 -3.39 -8.88 1.78
CA ILE A 75 -3.79 -9.51 0.52
C ILE A 75 -4.82 -8.65 -0.22
N VAL A 76 -5.81 -8.15 0.52
CA VAL A 76 -6.96 -7.42 -0.06
C VAL A 76 -6.55 -6.02 -0.55
N THR A 77 -5.68 -5.33 0.17
CA THR A 77 -5.32 -3.93 -0.12
C THR A 77 -4.57 -3.78 -1.46
N PRO A 78 -3.57 -4.62 -1.81
CA PRO A 78 -2.96 -4.61 -3.15
C PRO A 78 -3.97 -4.86 -4.27
N LEU A 79 -4.91 -5.80 -4.07
CA LEU A 79 -5.94 -6.13 -5.05
C LEU A 79 -6.90 -4.97 -5.30
N ILE A 80 -7.35 -4.31 -4.23
CA ILE A 80 -8.18 -3.10 -4.32
C ILE A 80 -7.41 -2.00 -5.06
N PHE A 81 -6.13 -1.79 -4.73
CA PHE A 81 -5.32 -0.76 -5.36
C PHE A 81 -5.16 -1.00 -6.86
N VAL A 82 -4.90 -2.23 -7.30
CA VAL A 82 -4.82 -2.60 -8.73
C VAL A 82 -6.13 -2.34 -9.45
N ARG A 83 -7.28 -2.73 -8.84
CA ARG A 83 -8.60 -2.48 -9.44
C ARG A 83 -8.87 -0.98 -9.61
N LEU A 84 -8.59 -0.19 -8.58
CA LEU A 84 -8.75 1.26 -8.62
C LEU A 84 -7.82 1.91 -9.65
N MET A 85 -6.56 1.48 -9.69
CA MET A 85 -5.58 1.89 -10.70
C MET A 85 -6.09 1.64 -12.12
N ASN A 86 -6.53 0.43 -12.42
CA ASN A 86 -7.03 0.05 -13.74
C ASN A 86 -8.29 0.82 -14.15
N SER A 87 -9.19 1.06 -13.20
CA SER A 87 -10.40 1.87 -13.43
C SER A 87 -10.05 3.32 -13.77
N LYS A 88 -9.15 3.95 -13.00
CA LYS A 88 -8.73 5.35 -13.20
C LYS A 88 -7.84 5.56 -14.42
N LEU A 89 -7.11 4.54 -14.86
CA LEU A 89 -6.32 4.60 -16.10
C LEU A 89 -7.21 4.81 -17.33
N LYS A 90 -8.43 4.26 -17.36
CA LYS A 90 -9.38 4.47 -18.46
C LYS A 90 -9.77 5.94 -18.63
N THR A 91 -9.79 6.71 -17.53
CA THR A 91 -10.10 8.15 -17.54
C THR A 91 -8.86 9.02 -17.72
N GLY A 92 -7.67 8.43 -17.91
CA GLY A 92 -6.40 9.15 -18.03
C GLY A 92 -5.86 9.70 -16.70
N TYR A 93 -6.47 9.34 -15.57
CA TYR A 93 -6.03 9.79 -14.26
C TYR A 93 -4.78 9.03 -13.80
N ASN A 94 -3.79 9.76 -13.30
CA ASN A 94 -2.58 9.20 -12.69
C ASN A 94 -2.56 9.53 -11.21
N TYR A 95 -2.26 8.53 -10.37
CA TYR A 95 -2.20 8.72 -8.93
C TYR A 95 -1.09 9.71 -8.54
N PRO A 96 -1.39 10.69 -7.66
CA PRO A 96 -0.39 11.57 -7.08
C PRO A 96 0.48 10.81 -6.07
N ASN A 97 1.67 11.35 -5.76
CA ASN A 97 2.66 10.64 -4.93
C ASN A 97 2.16 10.41 -3.51
N ASN A 98 1.38 11.34 -2.95
CA ASN A 98 0.77 11.20 -1.63
C ASN A 98 -0.20 10.00 -1.55
N LYS A 99 -0.96 9.69 -2.60
CA LYS A 99 -1.85 8.52 -2.62
C LYS A 99 -1.06 7.21 -2.67
N ILE A 100 0.08 7.19 -3.37
CA ILE A 100 1.00 6.04 -3.40
C ILE A 100 1.66 5.87 -2.03
N LEU A 101 2.08 6.97 -1.40
CA LEU A 101 2.64 6.98 -0.05
C LEU A 101 1.64 6.41 0.96
N ASN A 102 0.40 6.89 0.95
CA ASN A 102 -0.64 6.38 1.85
C ASN A 102 -0.89 4.89 1.66
N PHE A 103 -0.94 4.43 0.41
CA PHE A 103 -1.03 3.00 0.12
C PHE A 103 0.16 2.24 0.73
N ASN A 104 1.39 2.69 0.50
CA ASN A 104 2.58 2.03 1.03
C ASN A 104 2.59 1.98 2.56
N ILE A 105 2.15 3.03 3.26
CA ILE A 105 2.05 3.06 4.73
C ILE A 105 1.04 2.03 5.24
N ILE A 106 -0.17 2.01 4.64
CA ILE A 106 -1.23 1.07 5.03
C ILE A 106 -0.76 -0.36 4.78
N GLU A 107 -0.22 -0.61 3.59
CA GLU A 107 0.26 -1.93 3.19
C GLU A 107 1.42 -2.39 4.07
N LEU A 108 2.38 -1.51 4.36
CA LEU A 108 3.49 -1.79 5.26
C LEU A 108 2.98 -2.20 6.64
N THR A 109 1.99 -1.46 7.17
CA THR A 109 1.39 -1.75 8.48
C THR A 109 0.74 -3.13 8.51
N PHE A 110 -0.01 -3.49 7.45
CA PHE A 110 -0.64 -4.80 7.36
C PHE A 110 0.37 -5.93 7.24
N ILE A 111 1.35 -5.82 6.36
CA ILE A 111 2.38 -6.85 6.19
C ILE A 111 3.19 -7.00 7.49
N GLN A 112 3.64 -5.90 8.08
CA GLN A 112 4.42 -5.91 9.32
C GLN A 112 3.64 -6.55 10.48
N CYS A 113 2.36 -6.23 10.60
CA CYS A 113 1.50 -6.81 11.63
C CYS A 113 1.25 -8.30 11.40
N ALA A 114 0.97 -8.70 10.16
CA ALA A 114 0.78 -10.10 9.78
C ALA A 114 2.05 -10.93 10.01
N LEU A 115 3.22 -10.39 9.64
CA LEU A 115 4.51 -11.03 9.90
C LEU A 115 4.79 -11.17 11.39
N GLY A 116 4.33 -10.23 12.22
CA GLY A 116 4.47 -10.27 13.68
C GLY A 116 3.99 -11.58 14.32
N ALA A 117 2.97 -12.22 13.74
CA ALA A 117 2.45 -13.51 14.19
C ALA A 117 3.47 -14.67 14.14
N PHE A 118 4.51 -14.56 13.29
CA PHE A 118 5.56 -15.58 13.17
C PHE A 118 6.75 -15.34 14.12
N PHE A 119 6.90 -14.12 14.63
CA PHE A 119 8.06 -13.72 15.45
C PHE A 119 7.68 -13.45 16.91
N SER A 120 6.40 -13.38 17.23
CA SER A 120 5.93 -13.16 18.59
C SER A 120 4.65 -13.93 18.87
N ASN A 121 4.25 -13.98 20.14
CA ASN A 121 3.01 -14.61 20.58
C ASN A 121 2.23 -13.64 21.49
N ALA A 122 0.91 -13.83 21.59
CA ALA A 122 0.03 -12.93 22.33
C ALA A 122 0.38 -12.85 23.82
N HIS A 123 0.86 -13.94 24.41
CA HIS A 123 1.26 -13.95 25.81
C HIS A 123 2.49 -13.07 26.06
N THR A 124 3.53 -13.20 25.22
CA THR A 124 4.74 -12.37 25.27
C THR A 124 4.41 -10.90 25.06
N LEU A 125 3.55 -10.57 24.08
CA LEU A 125 3.18 -9.17 23.80
C LEU A 125 2.35 -8.52 24.91
N CYS A 126 1.55 -9.30 25.64
CA CYS A 126 0.68 -8.78 26.71
C CYS A 126 1.31 -8.79 28.11
N TYR A 127 2.17 -9.77 28.39
CA TYR A 127 2.65 -10.06 29.75
C TYR A 127 4.17 -10.18 29.84
N GLY A 128 4.90 -10.02 28.73
CA GLY A 128 6.35 -10.00 28.74
C GLY A 128 6.88 -8.87 29.62
N ASN A 129 7.70 -9.22 30.62
CA ASN A 129 8.45 -8.26 31.42
C ASN A 129 9.82 -8.07 30.77
N GLY A 130 10.16 -6.85 30.35
CA GLY A 130 11.55 -6.54 29.94
C GLY A 130 11.78 -5.53 28.81
N GLY A 131 10.78 -4.78 28.34
CA GLY A 131 11.01 -3.71 27.37
C GLY A 131 11.46 -4.17 25.96
N GLN A 132 11.54 -5.47 25.70
CA GLN A 132 11.71 -6.04 24.35
C GLN A 132 10.39 -6.17 23.58
N ASN A 133 9.25 -5.94 24.23
CA ASN A 133 7.93 -6.04 23.64
C ASN A 133 7.81 -5.08 22.45
N GLY A 134 7.84 -5.61 21.23
CA GLY A 134 7.70 -4.81 20.00
C GLY A 134 9.02 -4.54 19.27
N LEU A 135 10.16 -4.99 19.78
CA LEU A 135 11.41 -4.99 19.00
C LEU A 135 11.29 -5.94 17.79
N GLU A 136 10.59 -7.06 17.96
CA GLU A 136 10.29 -8.01 16.89
C GLU A 136 9.50 -7.33 15.76
N TYR A 137 8.66 -6.36 16.12
CA TYR A 137 7.90 -5.58 15.15
C TYR A 137 8.76 -4.60 14.35
N ILE A 138 9.91 -4.16 14.89
CA ILE A 138 10.88 -3.36 14.11
C ILE A 138 11.48 -4.23 13.00
N PHE A 139 11.88 -5.46 13.33
CA PHE A 139 12.41 -6.42 12.36
C PHE A 139 11.38 -6.79 11.30
N THR A 140 10.13 -7.03 11.68
CA THR A 140 9.07 -7.30 10.69
C THR A 140 8.78 -6.09 9.80
N GLY A 141 8.98 -4.87 10.31
CA GLY A 141 8.92 -3.64 9.51
C GLY A 141 9.97 -3.62 8.40
N TRP A 142 11.22 -3.96 8.72
CA TRP A 142 12.27 -4.10 7.70
C TRP A 142 11.99 -5.23 6.71
N LEU A 143 11.51 -6.38 7.17
CA LEU A 143 11.14 -7.50 6.29
C LEU A 143 9.96 -7.17 5.37
N ALA A 144 9.08 -6.26 5.78
CA ALA A 144 7.97 -5.81 4.97
C ALA A 144 8.40 -4.86 3.83
N LEU A 145 9.52 -4.14 3.95
CA LEU A 145 9.99 -3.19 2.92
C LEU A 145 10.28 -3.88 1.57
N PRO A 146 11.03 -5.00 1.49
CA PRO A 146 11.19 -5.75 0.24
C PRO A 146 9.86 -6.15 -0.41
N LEU A 147 8.87 -6.57 0.39
CA LEU A 147 7.55 -6.96 -0.12
C LEU A 147 6.81 -5.78 -0.75
N ILE A 148 6.88 -4.60 -0.13
CA ILE A 148 6.33 -3.36 -0.67
C ILE A 148 7.00 -2.97 -2.01
N ILE A 149 8.32 -3.16 -2.13
CA ILE A 149 9.05 -2.94 -3.37
C ILE A 149 8.55 -3.91 -4.45
N ILE A 150 8.41 -5.20 -4.14
CA ILE A 150 7.89 -6.22 -5.07
C ILE A 150 6.49 -5.83 -5.57
N PHE A 151 5.59 -5.42 -4.68
CA PHE A 151 4.27 -4.93 -5.08
C PHE A 151 4.35 -3.72 -6.02
N SER A 152 5.24 -2.77 -5.77
CA SER A 152 5.41 -1.62 -6.67
C SER A 152 5.84 -2.02 -8.08
N LEU A 153 6.75 -2.99 -8.21
CA LEU A 153 7.22 -3.52 -9.48
C LEU A 153 6.10 -4.24 -10.23
N ILE A 154 5.30 -5.04 -9.52
CA ILE A 154 4.11 -5.70 -10.07
C ILE A 154 3.13 -4.64 -10.58
N PHE A 155 2.86 -3.59 -9.82
CA PHE A 155 1.92 -2.53 -10.23
C PHE A 155 2.40 -1.78 -11.47
N ASP A 156 3.69 -1.44 -11.55
CA ASP A 156 4.26 -0.79 -12.74
C ASP A 156 4.14 -1.70 -13.98
N LYS A 157 4.40 -3.01 -13.84
CA LYS A 157 4.22 -4.00 -14.92
C LYS A 157 2.75 -4.13 -15.36
N LEU A 158 1.83 -4.27 -14.40
CA LEU A 158 0.39 -4.37 -14.68
C LEU A 158 -0.14 -3.11 -15.36
N ARG A 159 0.28 -1.92 -14.91
CA ARG A 159 -0.08 -0.65 -15.54
C ARG A 159 0.46 -0.54 -16.96
N ALA A 160 1.73 -0.92 -17.18
CA ALA A 160 2.30 -0.89 -18.52
C ALA A 160 1.50 -1.78 -19.48
N ASN A 161 1.09 -2.97 -19.04
CA ASN A 161 0.24 -3.87 -19.82
C ASN A 161 -1.14 -3.26 -20.09
N LYS A 162 -1.79 -2.68 -19.07
CA LYS A 162 -3.11 -2.04 -19.25
C LYS A 162 -3.06 -0.86 -20.20
N ILE A 163 -2.00 -0.06 -20.17
CA ILE A 163 -1.82 1.06 -21.12
C ILE A 163 -1.65 0.54 -22.55
N LYS A 164 -0.92 -0.56 -22.77
CA LYS A 164 -0.80 -1.19 -24.10
C LYS A 164 -2.16 -1.65 -24.62
N GLU A 165 -2.95 -2.33 -23.78
CA GLU A 165 -4.30 -2.79 -24.11
C GLU A 165 -5.24 -1.62 -24.49
N ILE A 166 -5.24 -0.53 -23.71
CA ILE A 166 -6.06 0.66 -24.00
C ILE A 166 -5.67 1.31 -25.34
N LYS A 167 -4.38 1.28 -25.71
CA LYS A 167 -3.89 1.81 -26.99
C LYS A 167 -4.24 0.92 -28.18
N LEU A 168 -4.31 -0.39 -27.98
CA LEU A 168 -4.65 -1.36 -29.04
C LEU A 168 -6.15 -1.31 -29.40
N ASN A 169 -7.00 -0.96 -28.43
CA ASN A 169 -8.45 -0.91 -28.59
C ASN A 169 -8.99 0.49 -28.97
N ARG A 170 -8.11 1.43 -29.37
CA ARG A 170 -8.45 2.77 -29.86
C ARG A 170 -7.99 2.93 -31.29
#